data_AF-A0A7R9Z1E5-F1
#
_entry.id   AF-A0A7R9Z1E5-F1
#
_cell.length_a   1.000
_cell.length_b   1.000
_cell.length_c   1.000
_cell.angle_alpha   90.00
_cell.angle_beta   90.00
_cell.angle_gamma   90.00
#
_symmetry.space_group_name_H-M   'P 1'
#
loop_
_entity.id
_entity.type
_entity.pdbx_description
1 polymer ?
#
loop_
_entity_poly.entity_id
_entity_poly.type
_entity_poly.pdbx_seq_one_letter_code
_entity_poly.pdbx_strand_id
1 'polypeptide(L)'
;MKLHLSFFVALGGFIGSFLLLRGTFLGAVGSYSGTDERSRNLANVVPSKLTTIPRDDFLFLKVGKAGGGTVKAHLEAFWSMQVKSCHPWPCPHKISSAGQDGGLGLMALSVRDPIDRFVSGFYFRALRLKENCPDEKSCSDDDFWPQTTEKGVIFDKHGEDVNSLAEALCEDGPGGRRGSEAAREDAKAILHVAWTLNDWVEGIDWSLKTRDVFPLVQEPGFSLEDEIDAMVEWMNKRSALNSLSGFAAQRDLALKLADDETLRRSLASPRFRHYSESASKTPLSSRGEECLARYFKKDYELLRRKVKPACKTEVCKKAVQSILSRREHLLV
;
A
#
# COMPACT_ATOMS: atom_id res chain seq x y z
N MET A 1 -29.30 -28.31 50.46
CA MET A 1 -28.81 -28.39 51.86
C MET A 1 -27.69 -29.42 51.93
N LYS A 2 -26.63 -29.13 52.70
CA LYS A 2 -25.27 -29.74 52.76
C LYS A 2 -24.27 -29.12 51.76
N LEU A 3 -23.50 -28.09 52.16
CA LEU A 3 -22.29 -28.00 53.01
C LEU A 3 -20.96 -28.21 52.26
N HIS A 4 -20.22 -27.10 52.17
CA HIS A 4 -18.78 -26.86 52.02
C HIS A 4 -17.81 -28.04 51.88
N LEU A 5 -16.85 -27.90 50.97
CA LEU A 5 -15.43 -27.82 51.35
C LEU A 5 -14.61 -27.06 50.29
N SER A 6 -13.95 -25.99 50.72
CA SER A 6 -12.97 -25.21 49.97
C SER A 6 -11.57 -25.77 50.25
N PHE A 7 -10.73 -25.92 49.22
CA PHE A 7 -9.31 -26.18 49.39
C PHE A 7 -8.50 -24.93 49.06
N PHE A 8 -7.86 -24.37 50.09
CA PHE A 8 -6.76 -23.43 50.02
C PHE A 8 -5.47 -24.21 49.78
N VAL A 9 -4.62 -23.75 48.85
CA VAL A 9 -3.19 -24.02 48.89
C VAL A 9 -2.47 -22.68 48.70
N ALA A 10 -1.71 -22.33 49.72
CA ALA A 10 -0.79 -21.20 49.77
C ALA A 10 0.64 -21.74 49.75
N LEU A 11 1.52 -21.09 48.98
CA LEU A 11 2.99 -21.07 49.06
C LEU A 11 3.38 -19.81 48.26
N GLY A 12 3.85 -18.71 48.85
CA GLY A 12 5.13 -18.59 49.58
C GLY A 12 6.24 -18.76 48.53
N GLY A 13 6.81 -17.72 47.90
CA GLY A 13 7.44 -16.55 48.47
C GLY A 13 8.96 -16.72 48.30
N PHE A 14 9.59 -16.01 47.34
CA PHE A 14 11.02 -15.76 47.37
C PHE A 14 11.34 -14.43 46.66
N ILE A 15 11.80 -13.48 47.47
CA ILE A 15 12.32 -12.18 47.08
C ILE A 15 13.79 -12.38 46.74
N GLY A 16 14.16 -12.10 45.50
CA GLY A 16 15.56 -12.07 45.04
C GLY A 16 15.85 -10.73 44.39
N SER A 17 16.36 -9.79 45.18
CA SER A 17 16.89 -8.52 44.72
C SER A 17 18.11 -8.72 43.82
N PHE A 18 18.04 -8.27 42.56
CA PHE A 18 19.21 -8.00 41.73
C PHE A 18 19.25 -6.51 41.38
N LEU A 19 20.08 -5.81 42.14
CA LEU A 19 20.64 -4.50 41.84
C LEU A 19 21.76 -4.70 40.83
N LEU A 20 21.56 -4.34 39.57
CA LEU A 20 22.66 -4.12 38.62
C LEU A 20 22.38 -2.88 37.76
N LEU A 21 23.06 -1.80 38.16
CA LEU A 21 23.72 -0.78 37.36
C LEU A 21 23.03 -0.30 36.08
N ARG A 22 22.46 0.90 36.21
CA ARG A 22 22.18 1.85 35.13
C ARG A 22 23.45 2.09 34.29
N GLY A 23 23.49 1.51 33.10
CA GLY A 23 24.29 2.01 31.98
C GLY A 23 23.42 2.91 31.12
N THR A 24 23.57 4.23 31.28
CA THR A 24 23.03 5.24 30.37
C THR A 24 23.70 5.09 29.00
N PHE A 25 23.03 4.40 28.08
CA PHE A 25 23.35 4.43 26.66
C PHE A 25 22.57 5.58 26.02
N LEU A 26 23.19 6.76 25.98
CA LEU A 26 22.78 7.84 25.08
C LEU A 26 23.17 7.42 23.65
N GLY A 27 22.36 6.56 23.06
CA GLY A 27 22.40 6.30 21.63
C GLY A 27 21.82 7.50 20.91
N ALA A 28 22.68 8.30 20.29
CA ALA A 28 22.28 9.35 19.37
C ALA A 28 21.36 8.75 18.30
N VAL A 29 20.10 9.13 18.31
CA VAL A 29 19.18 8.89 17.20
C VAL A 29 19.67 9.78 16.06
N GLY A 30 20.52 9.22 15.21
CA GLY A 30 20.92 9.85 13.96
C GLY A 30 19.70 10.00 13.06
N SER A 31 19.06 11.16 13.12
CA SER A 31 18.09 11.59 12.13
C SER A 31 18.81 11.72 10.79
N TYR A 32 18.79 10.65 9.99
CA TYR A 32 19.55 10.57 8.76
C TYR A 32 18.80 11.29 7.63
N SER A 33 19.15 12.56 7.41
CA SER A 33 18.75 13.36 6.25
C SER A 33 19.60 12.98 5.03
N GLY A 34 19.39 11.76 4.52
CA GLY A 34 20.00 11.31 3.28
C GLY A 34 19.24 11.82 2.06
N THR A 35 19.19 13.13 1.83
CA THR A 35 18.77 13.66 0.53
C THR A 35 19.82 13.27 -0.49
N ASP A 36 19.46 12.44 -1.46
CA ASP A 36 20.23 12.16 -2.67
C ASP A 36 20.76 13.48 -3.26
N GLU A 37 22.03 13.53 -3.66
CA GLU A 37 22.67 14.71 -4.23
C GLU A 37 21.93 15.19 -5.49
N ARG A 38 21.20 14.29 -6.16
CA ARG A 38 20.26 14.62 -7.24
C ARG A 38 18.98 15.32 -6.78
N SER A 39 18.44 14.96 -5.61
CA SER A 39 17.31 15.65 -4.98
C SER A 39 17.68 17.07 -4.56
N ARG A 40 18.96 17.34 -4.21
CA ARG A 40 19.45 18.70 -3.93
C ARG A 40 19.48 19.59 -5.18
N ASN A 41 19.78 19.03 -6.36
CA ASN A 41 19.74 19.80 -7.61
C ASN A 41 18.31 20.14 -8.05
N LEU A 42 17.34 19.24 -7.84
CA LEU A 42 15.92 19.54 -8.09
C LEU A 42 15.39 20.64 -7.14
N ALA A 43 15.82 20.63 -5.88
CA ALA A 43 15.45 21.66 -4.91
C ALA A 43 15.93 23.08 -5.28
N ASN A 44 16.96 23.21 -6.13
CA ASN A 44 17.45 24.50 -6.63
C ASN A 44 16.72 25.00 -7.88
N VAL A 45 15.98 24.14 -8.59
CA VAL A 45 15.21 24.49 -9.79
C VAL A 45 13.77 24.88 -9.44
N VAL A 46 13.23 24.35 -8.34
CA VAL A 46 11.89 24.69 -7.88
C VAL A 46 11.94 26.00 -7.08
N PRO A 47 11.20 27.06 -7.49
CA PRO A 47 11.17 28.32 -6.75
C PRO A 47 10.79 28.07 -5.28
N SER A 48 11.62 28.56 -4.36
CA SER A 48 11.49 28.42 -2.89
C SER A 48 10.20 29.02 -2.27
N LYS A 49 9.25 29.44 -3.11
CA LYS A 49 7.98 30.09 -2.75
C LYS A 49 6.73 29.33 -3.20
N LEU A 50 6.84 28.09 -3.68
CA LEU A 50 5.64 27.28 -3.83
C LEU A 50 5.11 26.92 -2.44
N THR A 51 3.90 27.40 -2.14
CA THR A 51 3.19 27.11 -0.90
C THR A 51 3.03 25.60 -0.78
N THR A 52 3.79 25.01 0.14
CA THR A 52 3.64 23.60 0.48
C THR A 52 2.24 23.39 1.03
N ILE A 53 1.46 22.51 0.38
CA ILE A 53 0.21 21.98 0.95
C ILE A 53 0.55 21.50 2.37
N PRO A 54 -0.12 22.00 3.43
CA PRO A 54 0.19 21.63 4.80
C PRO A 54 0.21 20.11 4.96
N ARG A 55 1.35 19.62 5.45
CA ARG A 55 1.74 18.20 5.41
C ARG A 55 0.97 17.32 6.39
N ASP A 56 0.24 17.93 7.33
CA ASP A 56 -0.39 17.21 8.43
C ASP A 56 -1.80 16.70 8.10
N ASP A 57 -2.42 17.20 7.03
CA ASP A 57 -3.82 16.92 6.69
C ASP A 57 -4.02 15.85 5.61
N PHE A 58 -2.93 15.28 5.07
CA PHE A 58 -2.98 14.31 3.98
C PHE A 58 -2.39 12.95 4.38
N LEU A 59 -3.20 11.91 4.26
CA LEU A 59 -2.78 10.52 4.48
C LEU A 59 -2.89 9.71 3.19
N PHE A 60 -1.80 9.09 2.77
CA PHE A 60 -1.79 8.20 1.61
C PHE A 60 -1.75 6.72 2.00
N LEU A 61 -2.79 5.99 1.66
CA LEU A 61 -2.90 4.55 1.85
C LEU A 61 -2.31 3.82 0.62
N LYS A 62 -1.09 3.26 0.78
CA LYS A 62 -0.37 2.55 -0.29
C LYS A 62 -0.68 1.05 -0.24
N VAL A 63 -1.77 0.68 -0.89
CA VAL A 63 -2.32 -0.67 -0.89
C VAL A 63 -1.46 -1.63 -1.71
N GLY A 64 -0.48 -2.27 -1.08
CA GLY A 64 0.39 -3.27 -1.70
C GLY A 64 1.03 -2.77 -3.01
N LYS A 65 0.96 -3.58 -4.08
CA LYS A 65 1.50 -3.23 -5.41
C LYS A 65 0.50 -2.51 -6.33
N ALA A 66 -0.25 -1.56 -5.78
CA ALA A 66 -1.20 -0.71 -6.52
C ALA A 66 -0.63 0.64 -6.99
N GLY A 67 0.67 0.70 -7.31
CA GLY A 67 1.28 1.93 -7.85
C GLY A 67 1.69 2.97 -6.82
N GLY A 68 1.67 2.63 -5.52
CA GLY A 68 2.00 3.57 -4.44
C GLY A 68 3.40 4.18 -4.49
N GLY A 69 4.36 3.50 -5.13
CA GLY A 69 5.70 4.03 -5.42
C GLY A 69 5.65 5.17 -6.45
N THR A 70 4.95 4.95 -7.56
CA THR A 70 4.72 5.94 -8.63
C THR A 70 4.04 7.18 -8.08
N VAL A 71 2.94 7.00 -7.33
CA VAL A 71 2.21 8.11 -6.69
C VAL A 71 3.11 8.93 -5.77
N LYS A 72 3.89 8.28 -4.90
CA LYS A 72 4.81 8.97 -3.99
C LYS A 72 5.85 9.78 -4.78
N ALA A 73 6.50 9.14 -5.75
CA ALA A 73 7.54 9.77 -6.56
C ALA A 73 6.98 10.98 -7.33
N HIS A 74 5.78 10.86 -7.90
CA HIS A 74 5.14 11.94 -8.66
C HIS A 74 4.79 13.13 -7.75
N LEU A 75 4.18 12.86 -6.59
CA LEU A 75 3.85 13.90 -5.61
C LEU A 75 5.09 14.62 -5.08
N GLU A 76 6.17 13.90 -4.81
CA GLU A 76 7.42 14.48 -4.32
C GLU A 76 8.17 15.25 -5.41
N ALA A 77 8.26 14.71 -6.63
CA ALA A 77 9.03 15.29 -7.71
C ALA A 77 8.35 16.47 -8.41
N PHE A 78 7.04 16.37 -8.70
CA PHE A 78 6.33 17.37 -9.49
C PHE A 78 5.56 18.36 -8.63
N TRP A 79 5.00 17.88 -7.52
CA TRP A 79 4.15 18.70 -6.66
C TRP A 79 4.86 19.19 -5.39
N SER A 80 6.10 18.76 -5.14
CA SER A 80 6.87 19.07 -3.93
C SER A 80 6.11 18.72 -2.63
N MET A 81 5.25 17.70 -2.70
CA MET A 81 4.44 17.25 -1.58
C MET A 81 5.16 16.14 -0.82
N GLN A 82 5.39 16.36 0.47
CA GLN A 82 5.77 15.26 1.37
C GLN A 82 4.52 14.53 1.81
N VAL A 83 4.54 13.21 1.68
CA VAL A 83 3.34 12.40 1.88
C VAL A 83 3.51 11.50 3.10
N LYS A 84 2.70 11.73 4.14
CA LYS A 84 2.50 10.73 5.19
C LYS A 84 1.81 9.53 4.56
N SER A 85 2.39 8.35 4.71
CA SER A 85 1.84 7.14 4.09
C SER A 85 1.77 5.96 5.02
N CYS A 86 0.83 5.07 4.74
CA CYS A 86 0.75 3.76 5.34
C CYS A 86 1.25 2.74 4.34
N HIS A 87 2.35 2.08 4.71
CA HIS A 87 3.06 1.08 3.93
C HIS A 87 4.13 0.43 4.81
N PRO A 88 4.41 -0.88 4.66
CA PRO A 88 3.67 -1.88 3.87
C PRO A 88 2.40 -2.42 4.55
N TRP A 89 2.11 -2.01 5.79
CA TRP A 89 0.95 -2.49 6.57
C TRP A 89 -0.21 -1.48 6.60
N PRO A 90 -1.46 -1.98 6.72
CA PRO A 90 -2.60 -1.16 7.12
C PRO A 90 -2.35 -0.42 8.43
N CYS A 91 -2.97 0.75 8.57
CA CYS A 91 -2.72 1.67 9.68
C CYS A 91 -4.03 2.23 10.27
N PRO A 92 -4.96 1.38 10.73
CA PRO A 92 -6.32 1.81 11.12
C PRO A 92 -6.31 2.97 12.14
N HIS A 93 -5.34 2.99 13.06
CA HIS A 93 -5.17 4.10 14.01
C HIS A 93 -4.97 5.47 13.34
N LYS A 94 -4.19 5.54 12.24
CA LYS A 94 -3.98 6.80 11.48
C LYS A 94 -5.23 7.21 10.70
N ILE A 95 -6.02 6.24 10.25
CA ILE A 95 -7.29 6.48 9.54
C ILE A 95 -8.34 7.03 10.52
N SER A 96 -8.42 6.48 11.73
CA SER A 96 -9.33 6.95 12.78
C SER A 96 -8.96 8.36 13.24
N SER A 97 -7.68 8.65 13.41
CA SER A 97 -7.20 9.98 13.82
C SER A 97 -7.25 11.02 12.70
N ALA A 98 -7.33 10.61 11.43
CA ALA A 98 -7.44 11.53 10.31
C ALA A 98 -8.73 12.37 10.44
N GLY A 99 -8.55 13.67 10.74
CA GLY A 99 -9.61 14.66 10.92
C GLY A 99 -10.07 14.92 12.36
N GLN A 100 -9.49 14.27 13.38
CA GLN A 100 -9.92 14.46 14.77
C GLN A 100 -9.43 15.78 15.42
N ASP A 101 -8.35 16.38 14.90
CA ASP A 101 -7.76 17.62 15.45
C ASP A 101 -8.13 18.88 14.65
N GLY A 102 -9.30 18.89 14.00
CA GLY A 102 -9.75 20.00 13.15
C GLY A 102 -9.06 20.07 11.77
N GLY A 103 -8.20 19.11 11.45
CA GLY A 103 -7.60 18.94 10.13
C GLY A 103 -8.61 18.45 9.08
N LEU A 104 -8.33 18.72 7.79
CA LEU A 104 -9.23 18.37 6.67
C LEU A 104 -9.41 16.86 6.45
N GLY A 105 -8.54 16.03 7.06
CA GLY A 105 -8.66 14.57 7.04
C GLY A 105 -8.63 13.95 5.64
N LEU A 106 -7.93 14.58 4.69
CA LEU A 106 -7.88 14.16 3.30
C LEU A 106 -7.07 12.87 3.15
N MET A 107 -7.60 11.93 2.39
CA MET A 107 -6.98 10.64 2.17
C MET A 107 -6.87 10.33 0.68
N ALA A 108 -5.72 9.83 0.27
CA ALA A 108 -5.57 9.14 -1.01
C ALA A 108 -5.51 7.64 -0.79
N LEU A 109 -6.11 6.88 -1.70
CA LEU A 109 -6.10 5.42 -1.66
C LEU A 109 -5.63 4.90 -3.01
N SER A 110 -4.46 4.27 -3.06
CA SER A 110 -4.04 3.58 -4.28
C SER A 110 -4.89 2.33 -4.48
N VAL A 111 -5.48 2.15 -5.66
CA VAL A 111 -6.37 1.04 -5.99
C VAL A 111 -5.84 0.34 -7.23
N ARG A 112 -5.93 -0.97 -7.27
CA ARG A 112 -5.63 -1.81 -8.44
C ARG A 112 -6.59 -2.99 -8.41
N ASP A 113 -6.79 -3.65 -9.55
CA ASP A 113 -7.47 -4.94 -9.60
C ASP A 113 -6.90 -5.88 -8.52
N PRO A 114 -7.74 -6.45 -7.62
CA PRO A 114 -7.29 -7.33 -6.55
C PRO A 114 -6.42 -8.51 -7.02
N ILE A 115 -6.76 -9.12 -8.16
CA ILE A 115 -6.01 -10.22 -8.76
C ILE A 115 -4.65 -9.72 -9.27
N ASP A 116 -4.63 -8.63 -10.03
CA ASP A 116 -3.37 -8.10 -10.58
C ASP A 116 -2.44 -7.59 -9.48
N ARG A 117 -3.00 -7.03 -8.39
CA ARG A 117 -2.26 -6.65 -7.19
C ARG A 117 -1.65 -7.88 -6.52
N PHE A 118 -2.40 -8.97 -6.37
CA PHE A 118 -1.91 -10.23 -5.80
C PHE A 118 -0.74 -10.79 -6.61
N VAL A 119 -0.91 -10.94 -7.92
CA VAL A 119 0.12 -11.46 -8.83
C VAL A 119 1.36 -10.57 -8.82
N SER A 120 1.17 -9.25 -8.90
CA SER A 120 2.28 -8.30 -8.84
C SER A 120 2.98 -8.31 -7.48
N GLY A 121 2.24 -8.50 -6.38
CA GLY A 121 2.77 -8.66 -5.04
C GLY A 121 3.64 -9.89 -4.92
N PHE A 122 3.12 -11.05 -5.31
CA PHE A 122 3.79 -12.34 -5.28
C PHE A 122 5.12 -12.30 -6.03
N TYR A 123 5.11 -11.94 -7.32
CA TYR A 123 6.33 -11.93 -8.13
C TYR A 123 7.33 -10.86 -7.72
N PHE A 124 6.86 -9.71 -7.22
CA PHE A 124 7.77 -8.71 -6.67
C PHE A 124 8.49 -9.26 -5.44
N ARG A 125 7.80 -9.96 -4.53
CA ARG A 125 8.45 -10.60 -3.36
C ARG A 125 9.38 -11.73 -3.77
N ALA A 126 8.97 -12.59 -4.70
CA ALA A 126 9.82 -13.65 -5.25
C ALA A 126 11.14 -13.09 -5.80
N LEU A 127 11.09 -12.02 -6.59
CA LEU A 127 12.31 -11.37 -7.09
C LEU A 127 13.21 -10.88 -5.94
N ARG A 128 12.65 -10.11 -5.00
CA ARG A 128 13.42 -9.51 -3.90
C ARG A 128 14.09 -10.54 -3.01
N LEU A 129 13.51 -11.73 -2.91
CA LEU A 129 14.04 -12.81 -2.08
C LEU A 129 15.06 -13.70 -2.82
N LYS A 130 15.03 -13.74 -4.15
CA LYS A 130 16.01 -14.45 -5.00
C LYS A 130 17.35 -13.74 -5.10
N GLU A 131 17.27 -12.45 -5.39
CA GLU A 131 18.46 -11.63 -5.47
C GLU A 131 19.02 -11.61 -4.05
N ASN A 132 20.16 -12.27 -3.81
CA ASN A 132 21.01 -11.90 -2.69
C ASN A 132 21.35 -10.44 -2.93
N CYS A 133 20.53 -9.54 -2.41
CA CYS A 133 20.46 -8.18 -2.92
C CYS A 133 21.85 -7.56 -2.90
N PRO A 134 22.40 -7.20 -4.06
CA PRO A 134 23.79 -6.74 -4.14
C PRO A 134 23.99 -5.43 -3.37
N ASP A 135 22.91 -4.65 -3.19
CA ASP A 135 22.85 -3.50 -2.30
C ASP A 135 22.10 -3.87 -1.01
N GLU A 136 22.84 -4.04 0.10
CA GLU A 136 22.32 -4.19 1.47
C GLU A 136 21.24 -3.15 1.79
N LYS A 137 21.41 -1.91 1.34
CA LYS A 137 20.46 -0.80 1.57
C LYS A 137 19.11 -0.97 0.88
N SER A 138 19.03 -1.74 -0.20
CA SER A 138 17.74 -1.95 -0.86
C SER A 138 16.91 -3.00 -0.12
N CYS A 139 17.56 -3.93 0.58
CA CYS A 139 16.91 -5.09 1.22
C CYS A 139 16.81 -5.01 2.74
N SER A 140 17.39 -3.96 3.34
CA SER A 140 17.26 -3.64 4.77
C SER A 140 15.88 -3.11 5.18
N ASP A 141 15.02 -2.74 4.24
CA ASP A 141 13.73 -2.11 4.60
C ASP A 141 12.66 -3.11 5.10
N ASP A 142 12.94 -4.41 5.02
CA ASP A 142 12.00 -5.48 5.43
C ASP A 142 12.47 -6.24 6.69
N ASP A 143 13.34 -5.65 7.53
CA ASP A 143 13.85 -6.31 8.76
C ASP A 143 12.72 -6.77 9.71
N PHE A 144 11.51 -6.24 9.54
CA PHE A 144 10.33 -6.56 10.35
C PHE A 144 9.47 -7.71 9.78
N TRP A 145 9.73 -8.20 8.57
CA TRP A 145 8.98 -9.31 7.98
C TRP A 145 9.79 -10.60 8.04
N PRO A 146 9.24 -11.74 8.53
CA PRO A 146 9.98 -12.98 8.65
C PRO A 146 10.29 -13.58 7.27
N GLN A 147 11.41 -13.15 6.68
CA GLN A 147 11.82 -13.51 5.32
C GLN A 147 12.02 -15.02 5.14
N THR A 148 12.41 -15.75 6.19
CA THR A 148 12.56 -17.21 6.15
C THR A 148 11.22 -17.90 5.88
N THR A 149 10.16 -17.44 6.54
CA THR A 149 8.80 -17.97 6.32
C THR A 149 8.30 -17.60 4.94
N GLU A 150 8.48 -16.34 4.52
CA GLU A 150 8.06 -15.89 3.19
C GLU A 150 8.78 -16.65 2.07
N LYS A 151 10.10 -16.90 2.20
CA LYS A 151 10.89 -17.73 1.28
C LYS A 151 10.35 -19.16 1.21
N GLY A 152 10.12 -19.79 2.36
CA GLY A 152 9.58 -21.16 2.41
C GLY A 152 8.23 -21.27 1.72
N VAL A 153 7.36 -20.27 1.87
CA VAL A 153 6.08 -20.22 1.16
C VAL A 153 6.28 -20.05 -0.34
N ILE A 154 7.03 -19.03 -0.78
CA ILE A 154 7.15 -18.70 -2.21
C ILE A 154 7.94 -19.77 -2.98
N PHE A 155 9.10 -20.18 -2.49
CA PHE A 155 10.01 -21.07 -3.21
C PHE A 155 9.78 -22.54 -2.90
N ASP A 156 9.74 -22.92 -1.61
CA ASP A 156 9.74 -24.33 -1.25
C ASP A 156 8.34 -24.95 -1.42
N LYS A 157 7.29 -24.22 -1.02
CA LYS A 157 5.90 -24.73 -1.07
C LYS A 157 5.26 -24.53 -2.44
N HIS A 158 5.38 -23.34 -3.02
CA HIS A 158 4.70 -22.99 -4.27
C HIS A 158 5.61 -22.97 -5.50
N GLY A 159 6.92 -23.22 -5.37
CA GLY A 159 7.82 -23.33 -6.52
C GLY A 159 7.91 -22.06 -7.37
N GLU A 160 7.68 -20.89 -6.78
CA GLU A 160 7.51 -19.59 -7.45
C GLU A 160 6.36 -19.52 -8.45
N ASP A 161 5.43 -20.46 -8.39
CA ASP A 161 4.25 -20.47 -9.22
C ASP A 161 3.08 -19.81 -8.50
N VAL A 162 2.68 -18.64 -8.99
CA VAL A 162 1.52 -17.93 -8.45
C VAL A 162 0.23 -18.73 -8.63
N ASN A 163 0.14 -19.62 -9.64
CA ASN A 163 -1.01 -20.50 -9.82
C ASN A 163 -1.10 -21.54 -8.71
N SER A 164 0.02 -22.10 -8.27
CA SER A 164 0.06 -23.03 -7.14
C SER A 164 -0.62 -22.43 -5.90
N LEU A 165 -0.29 -21.19 -5.54
CA LEU A 165 -0.94 -20.52 -4.41
C LEU A 165 -2.38 -20.10 -4.72
N ALA A 166 -2.64 -19.55 -5.91
CA ALA A 166 -3.97 -19.11 -6.31
C ALA A 166 -5.01 -20.24 -6.29
N GLU A 167 -4.67 -21.41 -6.84
CA GLU A 167 -5.54 -22.58 -6.87
C GLU A 167 -5.68 -23.24 -5.49
N ALA A 168 -4.65 -23.18 -4.64
CA ALA A 168 -4.75 -23.67 -3.27
C ALA A 168 -5.78 -22.88 -2.42
N LEU A 169 -6.03 -21.61 -2.75
CA LEU A 169 -7.01 -20.77 -2.03
C LEU A 169 -8.48 -21.21 -2.21
N CYS A 170 -8.76 -22.08 -3.19
CA CYS A 170 -10.10 -22.57 -3.50
C CYS A 170 -10.25 -24.10 -3.41
N GLU A 171 -9.32 -24.81 -2.76
CA GLU A 171 -9.44 -26.26 -2.66
C GLU A 171 -10.72 -26.65 -1.90
N ASP A 172 -11.68 -27.28 -2.61
CA ASP A 172 -12.97 -27.71 -2.07
C ASP A 172 -13.02 -29.24 -1.79
N GLY A 173 -11.87 -29.92 -1.71
CA GLY A 173 -11.79 -31.37 -1.51
C GLY A 173 -12.23 -31.88 -0.12
N PRO A 174 -12.17 -33.20 0.16
CA PRO A 174 -12.45 -33.79 1.47
C PRO A 174 -11.52 -33.31 2.61
N GLY A 175 -10.40 -32.66 2.25
CA GLY A 175 -9.54 -31.85 3.14
C GLY A 175 -9.55 -30.35 2.83
N GLY A 176 -10.39 -29.90 1.90
CA GLY A 176 -10.36 -28.61 1.22
C GLY A 176 -10.52 -27.39 2.11
N ARG A 177 -11.31 -27.51 3.19
CA ARG A 177 -11.36 -26.41 4.17
C ARG A 177 -10.00 -26.17 4.84
N ARG A 178 -9.28 -27.24 5.20
CA ARG A 178 -7.95 -27.12 5.80
C ARG A 178 -6.90 -26.67 4.78
N GLY A 179 -7.01 -27.17 3.53
CA GLY A 179 -6.14 -26.75 2.42
C GLY A 179 -6.27 -25.25 2.13
N SER A 180 -7.50 -24.76 1.98
CA SER A 180 -7.76 -23.32 1.75
C SER A 180 -7.40 -22.44 2.94
N GLU A 181 -7.57 -22.89 4.19
CA GLU A 181 -7.10 -22.17 5.37
C GLU A 181 -5.57 -22.06 5.39
N ALA A 182 -4.84 -23.13 5.10
CA ALA A 182 -3.38 -23.10 4.99
C ALA A 182 -2.91 -22.15 3.89
N ALA A 183 -3.54 -22.19 2.71
CA ALA A 183 -3.24 -21.27 1.61
C ALA A 183 -3.51 -19.80 1.95
N ARG A 184 -4.51 -19.51 2.79
CA ARG A 184 -4.75 -18.15 3.29
C ARG A 184 -3.65 -17.68 4.22
N GLU A 185 -3.14 -18.56 5.07
CA GLU A 185 -1.98 -18.25 5.93
C GLU A 185 -0.70 -18.07 5.10
N ASP A 186 -0.52 -18.85 4.03
CA ASP A 186 0.57 -18.66 3.07
C ASP A 186 0.49 -17.27 2.41
N ALA A 187 -0.70 -16.87 1.93
CA ALA A 187 -0.91 -15.55 1.35
C ALA A 187 -0.61 -14.42 2.36
N LYS A 188 -1.02 -14.60 3.63
CA LYS A 188 -0.69 -13.68 4.73
C LYS A 188 0.79 -13.64 5.08
N ALA A 189 1.55 -14.69 4.77
CA ALA A 189 2.99 -14.73 4.99
C ALA A 189 3.80 -13.99 3.90
N ILE A 190 3.14 -13.44 2.87
CA ILE A 190 3.78 -12.69 1.78
C ILE A 190 3.44 -11.19 1.91
N LEU A 191 4.44 -10.33 2.19
CA LEU A 191 4.25 -8.96 2.69
C LEU A 191 3.29 -8.08 1.86
N HIS A 192 3.41 -8.11 0.53
CA HIS A 192 2.57 -7.31 -0.38
C HIS A 192 1.31 -8.02 -0.88
N VAL A 193 1.08 -9.23 -0.41
CA VAL A 193 -0.10 -10.06 -0.72
C VAL A 193 -1.00 -10.19 0.52
N ALA A 194 -0.42 -10.08 1.71
CA ALA A 194 -1.06 -10.39 2.98
C ALA A 194 -2.35 -9.62 3.28
N TRP A 195 -2.47 -8.41 2.73
CA TRP A 195 -3.54 -7.48 3.05
C TRP A 195 -4.48 -7.29 1.86
N THR A 196 -5.75 -7.61 2.07
CA THR A 196 -6.86 -7.32 1.17
C THR A 196 -7.17 -5.84 1.16
N LEU A 197 -7.89 -5.33 0.15
CA LEU A 197 -8.30 -3.92 0.11
C LEU A 197 -9.17 -3.59 1.33
N ASN A 198 -10.00 -4.54 1.78
CA ASN A 198 -10.80 -4.38 2.99
C ASN A 198 -9.96 -4.07 4.24
N ASP A 199 -8.82 -4.75 4.42
CA ASP A 199 -7.93 -4.53 5.58
C ASP A 199 -7.35 -3.11 5.61
N TRP A 200 -7.09 -2.54 4.42
CA TRP A 200 -6.54 -1.18 4.28
C TRP A 200 -7.55 -0.07 4.59
N VAL A 201 -8.83 -0.35 4.39
CA VAL A 201 -9.90 0.64 4.56
C VAL A 201 -10.73 0.37 5.80
N GLU A 202 -10.34 -0.61 6.61
CA GLU A 202 -10.91 -0.86 7.92
C GLU A 202 -10.76 0.41 8.78
N GLY A 203 -11.88 0.91 9.31
CA GLY A 203 -11.93 2.18 10.05
C GLY A 203 -12.25 3.42 9.20
N ILE A 204 -12.34 3.31 7.87
CA ILE A 204 -12.96 4.36 7.06
C ILE A 204 -14.47 4.28 7.25
N ASP A 205 -15.05 5.27 7.94
CA ASP A 205 -16.49 5.48 7.90
C ASP A 205 -16.87 6.05 6.53
N TRP A 206 -17.15 5.16 5.58
CA TRP A 206 -17.55 5.55 4.24
C TRP A 206 -18.85 6.37 4.20
N SER A 207 -19.70 6.35 5.22
CA SER A 207 -20.90 7.20 5.22
C SER A 207 -20.56 8.68 5.40
N LEU A 208 -19.50 8.97 6.16
CA LEU A 208 -19.05 10.33 6.46
C LEU A 208 -17.86 10.75 5.59
N LYS A 209 -16.87 9.86 5.45
CA LYS A 209 -15.55 10.13 4.84
C LYS A 209 -15.48 9.86 3.33
N THR A 210 -16.56 9.44 2.66
CA THR A 210 -16.53 9.28 1.18
C THR A 210 -16.15 10.59 0.49
N ARG A 211 -16.45 11.75 1.10
CA ARG A 211 -16.04 13.06 0.56
C ARG A 211 -14.55 13.34 0.71
N ASP A 212 -13.85 12.69 1.63
CA ASP A 212 -12.46 12.98 1.97
C ASP A 212 -11.47 11.97 1.40
N VAL A 213 -11.97 10.85 0.84
CA VAL A 213 -11.16 9.85 0.15
C VAL A 213 -11.10 10.15 -1.35
N PHE A 214 -9.90 10.13 -1.91
CA PHE A 214 -9.61 10.16 -3.34
C PHE A 214 -8.95 8.85 -3.79
N PRO A 215 -9.67 7.97 -4.49
CA PRO A 215 -9.08 6.77 -5.08
C PRO A 215 -8.17 7.14 -6.27
N LEU A 216 -6.98 6.54 -6.31
CA LEU A 216 -6.02 6.60 -7.42
C LEU A 216 -5.90 5.21 -8.02
N VAL A 217 -6.49 4.99 -9.19
CA VAL A 217 -6.74 3.66 -9.75
C VAL A 217 -5.68 3.32 -10.80
N GLN A 218 -4.82 2.37 -10.48
CA GLN A 218 -3.90 1.77 -11.43
C GLN A 218 -4.63 0.69 -12.24
N GLU A 219 -5.00 1.02 -13.47
CA GLU A 219 -5.69 0.13 -14.41
C GLU A 219 -5.15 0.34 -15.84
N PRO A 220 -4.90 -0.72 -16.63
CA PRO A 220 -4.43 -0.58 -18.01
C PRO A 220 -5.33 0.30 -18.87
N GLY A 221 -4.72 1.18 -19.66
CA GLY A 221 -5.44 2.14 -20.52
C GLY A 221 -5.84 3.44 -19.83
N PHE A 222 -5.50 3.63 -18.55
CA PHE A 222 -5.71 4.86 -17.79
C PHE A 222 -4.37 5.40 -17.28
N SER A 223 -4.20 6.73 -17.28
CA SER A 223 -3.00 7.41 -16.80
C SER A 223 -3.10 7.60 -15.28
N LEU A 224 -2.21 6.96 -14.52
CA LEU A 224 -2.16 7.12 -13.07
C LEU A 224 -1.65 8.52 -12.69
N GLU A 225 -0.73 9.05 -13.49
CA GLU A 225 -0.19 10.40 -13.40
C GLU A 225 -1.29 11.46 -13.52
N ASP A 226 -2.18 11.32 -14.51
CA ASP A 226 -3.31 12.24 -14.69
C ASP A 226 -4.26 12.18 -13.48
N GLU A 227 -4.46 11.00 -12.89
CA GLU A 227 -5.27 10.86 -11.67
C GLU A 227 -4.60 11.51 -10.45
N ILE A 228 -3.27 11.43 -10.33
CA ILE A 228 -2.51 12.10 -9.27
C ILE A 228 -2.65 13.61 -9.41
N ASP A 229 -2.49 14.14 -10.61
CA ASP A 229 -2.63 15.58 -10.87
C ASP A 229 -4.05 16.06 -10.56
N ALA A 230 -5.07 15.31 -11.00
CA ALA A 230 -6.47 15.61 -10.70
C ALA A 230 -6.79 15.55 -9.19
N MET A 231 -6.14 14.65 -8.45
CA MET A 231 -6.23 14.60 -6.99
C MET A 231 -5.68 15.88 -6.37
N VAL A 232 -4.48 16.31 -6.78
CA VAL A 232 -3.88 17.54 -6.24
C VAL A 232 -4.74 18.76 -6.56
N GLU A 233 -5.28 18.86 -7.77
CA GLU A 233 -6.26 19.92 -8.11
C GLU A 233 -7.49 19.89 -7.22
N TRP A 234 -8.05 18.70 -6.98
CA TRP A 234 -9.22 18.53 -6.13
C TRP A 234 -8.93 18.91 -4.66
N MET A 235 -7.79 18.45 -4.13
CA MET A 235 -7.35 18.79 -2.78
C MET A 235 -7.19 20.30 -2.62
N ASN A 236 -6.55 20.97 -3.58
CA ASN A 236 -6.35 22.41 -3.53
C ASN A 236 -7.67 23.19 -3.55
N LYS A 237 -8.63 22.78 -4.40
CA LYS A 237 -9.99 23.38 -4.44
C LYS A 237 -10.74 23.21 -3.12
N ARG A 238 -10.62 22.04 -2.48
CA ARG A 238 -11.35 21.71 -1.24
C ARG A 238 -10.83 22.47 -0.03
N SER A 239 -9.53 22.66 0.02
CA SER A 239 -8.81 23.12 1.20
C SER A 239 -8.62 24.64 1.24
N ALA A 240 -8.95 25.34 0.13
CA ALA A 240 -8.69 26.77 -0.06
C ALA A 240 -7.23 27.18 0.26
N LEU A 241 -6.28 26.22 0.16
CA LEU A 241 -4.91 26.37 0.65
C LEU A 241 -4.09 27.39 -0.14
N ASN A 242 -4.48 27.67 -1.37
CA ASN A 242 -3.80 28.62 -2.23
C ASN A 242 -4.78 29.63 -2.82
N SER A 243 -4.32 30.86 -3.00
CA SER A 243 -4.95 31.75 -3.98
C SER A 243 -4.96 31.03 -5.33
N LEU A 244 -6.05 31.17 -6.09
CA LEU A 244 -6.21 30.51 -7.40
C LEU A 244 -5.00 30.74 -8.33
N SER A 245 -4.32 31.89 -8.21
CA SER A 245 -3.12 32.23 -8.97
C SER A 245 -1.88 31.44 -8.57
N GLY A 246 -1.67 31.17 -7.26
CA GLY A 246 -0.53 30.37 -6.78
C GLY A 246 -0.61 28.92 -7.26
N PHE A 247 -1.81 28.36 -7.25
CA PHE A 247 -2.03 27.00 -7.73
C PHE A 247 -1.83 26.86 -9.25
N ALA A 248 -2.32 27.83 -10.04
CA ALA A 248 -2.13 27.81 -11.49
C ALA A 248 -0.64 27.79 -11.87
N ALA A 249 0.17 28.65 -11.22
CA ALA A 249 1.62 28.68 -11.45
C ALA A 249 2.30 27.36 -11.05
N GLN A 250 1.87 26.73 -9.96
CA GLN A 250 2.38 25.43 -9.53
C GLN A 250 2.06 24.33 -10.54
N ARG A 251 0.82 24.30 -11.03
CA ARG A 251 0.39 23.33 -12.05
C ARG A 251 1.20 23.51 -13.34
N ASP A 252 1.38 24.74 -13.79
CA ASP A 252 2.16 25.01 -15.01
C ASP A 252 3.62 24.57 -14.86
N LEU A 253 4.21 24.70 -13.67
CA LEU A 253 5.54 24.17 -13.38
C LEU A 253 5.56 22.64 -13.38
N ALA A 254 4.59 22.00 -12.72
CA ALA A 254 4.47 20.54 -12.66
C ALA A 254 4.37 19.94 -14.07
N LEU A 255 3.57 20.55 -14.96
CA LEU A 255 3.46 20.15 -16.36
C LEU A 255 4.78 20.30 -17.12
N LYS A 256 5.49 21.43 -16.95
CA LYS A 256 6.81 21.63 -17.57
C LYS A 256 7.85 20.62 -17.09
N LEU A 257 7.81 20.26 -15.81
CA LEU A 257 8.68 19.24 -15.25
C LEU A 257 8.31 17.85 -15.77
N ALA A 258 7.03 17.55 -15.97
CA ALA A 258 6.56 16.30 -16.56
C ALA A 258 7.03 16.14 -18.02
N ASP A 259 7.12 17.25 -18.76
CA ASP A 259 7.66 17.31 -20.11
C ASP A 259 9.20 17.23 -20.18
N ASP A 260 9.91 17.38 -19.05
CA ASP A 260 11.37 17.25 -19.01
C ASP A 260 11.79 15.79 -19.20
N GLU A 261 12.36 15.49 -20.37
CA GLU A 261 12.76 14.12 -20.72
C GLU A 261 13.83 13.54 -19.79
N THR A 262 14.71 14.37 -19.22
CA THR A 262 15.74 13.92 -18.27
C THR A 262 15.10 13.50 -16.96
N LEU A 263 14.18 14.32 -16.45
CA LEU A 263 13.41 13.98 -15.25
C LEU A 263 12.56 12.72 -15.50
N ARG A 264 11.85 12.67 -16.64
CA ARG A 264 11.06 11.51 -17.04
C ARG A 264 11.90 10.24 -17.15
N ARG A 265 13.09 10.29 -17.75
CA ARG A 265 14.02 9.14 -17.80
C ARG A 265 14.54 8.75 -16.42
N SER A 266 14.76 9.71 -15.53
CA SER A 266 15.22 9.42 -14.16
C SER A 266 14.14 8.75 -13.32
N LEU A 267 12.88 9.16 -13.49
CA LEU A 267 11.71 8.56 -12.84
C LEU A 267 11.30 7.25 -13.52
N ALA A 268 11.49 7.13 -14.84
CA ALA A 268 11.33 5.89 -15.61
C ALA A 268 12.56 4.99 -15.54
N SER A 269 13.52 5.27 -14.65
CA SER A 269 14.69 4.43 -14.41
C SER A 269 14.25 2.98 -14.25
N PRO A 270 15.02 1.99 -14.71
CA PRO A 270 14.72 0.56 -14.53
C PRO A 270 14.38 0.19 -13.08
N ARG A 271 14.87 0.95 -12.08
CA ARG A 271 14.51 0.83 -10.67
C ARG A 271 13.01 1.01 -10.38
N PHE A 272 12.28 1.75 -11.22
CA PHE A 272 10.86 2.03 -11.10
C PHE A 272 10.00 1.35 -12.17
N ARG A 273 10.60 0.72 -13.20
CA ARG A 273 9.81 -0.10 -14.13
C ARG A 273 9.07 -1.16 -13.34
N HIS A 274 7.75 -1.25 -13.55
CA HIS A 274 6.92 -2.25 -12.91
C HIS A 274 7.42 -3.64 -13.31
N TYR A 275 8.21 -4.24 -12.42
CA TYR A 275 8.84 -5.54 -12.63
C TYR A 275 7.80 -6.66 -12.88
N SER A 276 6.51 -6.40 -12.64
CA SER A 276 5.42 -7.30 -13.02
C SER A 276 5.41 -7.65 -14.50
N GLU A 277 5.85 -6.76 -15.41
CA GLU A 277 5.91 -7.09 -16.85
C GLU A 277 7.04 -8.05 -17.21
N SER A 278 8.13 -8.07 -16.44
CA SER A 278 9.29 -8.94 -16.71
C SER A 278 9.33 -10.21 -15.85
N ALA A 279 8.68 -10.22 -14.68
CA ALA A 279 8.64 -11.38 -13.79
C ALA A 279 7.42 -12.29 -13.94
N SER A 280 6.36 -11.87 -14.64
CA SER A 280 5.23 -12.73 -14.97
C SER A 280 5.66 -13.76 -16.04
N LYS A 281 6.44 -14.77 -15.63
CA LYS A 281 6.84 -15.87 -16.51
C LYS A 281 5.65 -16.75 -16.91
N THR A 282 4.62 -16.78 -16.07
CA THR A 282 3.45 -17.64 -16.27
C THR A 282 2.18 -16.82 -16.02
N PRO A 283 1.32 -16.64 -17.05
CA PRO A 283 -0.04 -16.13 -16.86
C PRO A 283 -0.81 -16.95 -15.82
N LEU A 284 -1.81 -16.34 -15.16
CA LEU A 284 -2.73 -17.12 -14.33
C LEU A 284 -3.47 -18.15 -15.21
N SER A 285 -3.63 -19.36 -14.69
CA SER A 285 -4.54 -20.36 -15.21
C SER A 285 -5.97 -19.87 -15.00
N SER A 286 -6.92 -20.36 -15.82
CA SER A 286 -8.34 -20.03 -15.64
C SER A 286 -8.83 -20.40 -14.23
N ARG A 287 -8.37 -21.54 -13.70
CA ARG A 287 -8.69 -21.97 -12.35
C ARG A 287 -8.11 -21.02 -11.30
N GLY A 288 -6.84 -20.65 -11.42
CA GLY A 288 -6.20 -19.69 -10.50
C GLY A 288 -6.92 -18.35 -10.49
N GLU A 289 -7.36 -17.87 -11.65
CA GLU A 289 -8.15 -16.64 -11.77
C GLU A 289 -9.52 -16.75 -11.07
N GLU A 290 -10.27 -17.82 -11.28
CA GLU A 290 -11.53 -18.09 -10.58
C GLU A 290 -11.34 -18.15 -9.06
N CYS A 291 -10.28 -18.81 -8.61
CA CYS A 291 -9.99 -18.99 -7.19
C CYS A 291 -9.63 -17.66 -6.52
N LEU A 292 -8.83 -16.81 -7.18
CA LEU A 292 -8.54 -15.47 -6.68
C LEU A 292 -9.76 -14.55 -6.75
N ALA A 293 -10.62 -14.66 -7.77
CA ALA A 293 -11.86 -13.90 -7.84
C ALA A 293 -12.78 -14.22 -6.65
N ARG A 294 -12.90 -15.50 -6.28
CA ARG A 294 -13.63 -15.94 -5.08
C ARG A 294 -12.97 -15.43 -3.80
N TYR A 295 -11.65 -15.56 -3.67
CA TYR A 295 -10.89 -15.06 -2.51
C TYR A 295 -11.08 -13.56 -2.29
N PHE A 296 -11.05 -12.77 -3.38
CA PHE A 296 -11.20 -11.32 -3.36
C PHE A 296 -12.63 -10.82 -3.58
N LYS A 297 -13.65 -11.66 -3.46
CA LYS A 297 -15.06 -11.27 -3.67
C LYS A 297 -15.45 -10.02 -2.88
N LYS A 298 -15.04 -9.92 -1.62
CA LYS A 298 -15.29 -8.75 -0.75
C LYS A 298 -14.58 -7.48 -1.24
N ASP A 299 -13.38 -7.60 -1.80
CA ASP A 299 -12.66 -6.47 -2.38
C ASP A 299 -13.39 -5.93 -3.61
N TYR A 300 -13.92 -6.80 -4.48
CA TYR A 300 -14.73 -6.36 -5.62
C TYR A 300 -16.07 -5.73 -5.20
N GLU A 301 -16.71 -6.24 -4.13
CA GLU A 301 -17.90 -5.59 -3.55
C GLU A 301 -17.57 -4.20 -3.00
N LEU A 302 -16.42 -4.06 -2.34
CA LEU A 302 -15.92 -2.78 -1.83
C LEU A 302 -15.62 -1.81 -2.98
N LEU A 303 -14.99 -2.27 -4.06
CA LEU A 303 -14.76 -1.48 -5.26
C LEU A 303 -16.07 -0.92 -5.82
N ARG A 304 -17.09 -1.78 -5.95
CA ARG A 304 -18.41 -1.43 -6.48
C ARG A 304 -19.16 -0.46 -5.57
N ARG A 305 -19.21 -0.75 -4.27
CA ARG A 305 -20.10 -0.07 -3.31
C ARG A 305 -19.49 1.16 -2.66
N LYS A 306 -18.16 1.25 -2.58
CA LYS A 306 -17.47 2.29 -1.81
C LYS A 306 -16.46 3.07 -2.66
N VAL A 307 -15.53 2.38 -3.32
CA VAL A 307 -14.46 3.06 -4.08
C VAL A 307 -15.01 3.79 -5.31
N LYS A 308 -15.83 3.13 -6.14
CA LYS A 308 -16.42 3.76 -7.33
C LYS A 308 -17.27 5.00 -6.97
N PRO A 309 -18.14 4.97 -5.95
CA PRO A 309 -18.83 6.18 -5.48
C PRO A 309 -17.91 7.27 -4.92
N ALA A 310 -16.74 6.90 -4.40
CA ALA A 310 -15.76 7.85 -3.88
C ALA A 310 -14.95 8.56 -4.99
N CYS A 311 -14.88 8.01 -6.21
CA CYS A 311 -14.17 8.63 -7.33
C CYS A 311 -14.62 10.08 -7.60
N LYS A 312 -13.66 10.99 -7.70
CA LYS A 312 -13.90 12.42 -7.99
C LYS A 312 -13.80 12.77 -9.47
N THR A 313 -13.25 11.88 -10.29
CA THR A 313 -13.05 12.07 -11.73
C THR A 313 -13.76 10.98 -12.52
N GLU A 314 -14.10 11.28 -13.78
CA GLU A 314 -14.63 10.27 -14.71
C GLU A 314 -13.58 9.21 -15.08
N VAL A 315 -12.29 9.58 -15.09
CA VAL A 315 -11.18 8.65 -15.30
C VAL A 315 -11.19 7.57 -14.21
N CYS A 316 -11.20 7.96 -12.94
CA CYS A 316 -11.28 7.03 -11.81
C CYS A 316 -12.52 6.12 -11.91
N LYS A 317 -13.71 6.69 -12.19
CA LYS A 317 -14.95 5.90 -12.31
C LYS A 317 -14.85 4.86 -13.43
N LYS A 318 -14.30 5.24 -14.58
CA LYS A 318 -14.11 4.35 -15.74
C LYS A 318 -13.05 3.30 -15.45
N ALA A 319 -11.95 3.65 -14.77
CA ALA A 319 -10.92 2.72 -14.36
C ALA A 319 -11.47 1.65 -13.40
N VAL A 320 -12.23 2.04 -12.36
CA VAL A 320 -12.90 1.06 -11.49
C VAL A 320 -13.92 0.23 -12.25
N GLN A 321 -14.66 0.82 -13.19
CA GLN A 321 -15.60 0.07 -14.03
C GLN A 321 -14.88 -0.94 -14.93
N SER A 322 -13.72 -0.59 -15.49
CA SER A 322 -12.90 -1.50 -16.29
C SER A 322 -12.51 -2.74 -15.48
N ILE A 323 -12.01 -2.54 -14.25
CA ILE A 323 -11.69 -3.62 -13.32
C ILE A 323 -12.92 -4.51 -13.09
N LEU A 324 -14.06 -3.91 -12.75
CA LEU A 324 -15.29 -4.65 -12.43
C LEU A 324 -15.83 -5.43 -13.62
N SER A 325 -15.85 -4.84 -14.81
CA SER A 325 -16.35 -5.47 -16.03
C SER A 325 -15.46 -6.62 -16.49
N ARG A 326 -14.13 -6.50 -16.39
CA ARG A 326 -13.20 -7.58 -16.74
C ARG A 326 -13.44 -8.85 -15.91
N ARG A 327 -13.85 -8.69 -14.65
CA ARG A 327 -14.01 -9.81 -13.70
C ARG A 327 -15.46 -10.23 -13.47
N GLU A 328 -16.43 -9.57 -14.10
CA GLU A 328 -17.86 -9.79 -13.83
C GLU A 328 -18.26 -11.26 -14.01
N HIS A 329 -17.75 -11.91 -15.06
CA HIS A 329 -18.01 -13.32 -15.36
C HIS A 329 -17.48 -14.31 -14.30
N LEU A 330 -16.53 -13.89 -13.46
CA LEU A 330 -15.93 -14.71 -12.39
C LEU A 330 -16.58 -14.47 -11.02
N LEU A 331 -17.41 -13.44 -10.89
CA LEU A 331 -17.99 -12.99 -9.63
C LEU A 331 -19.45 -13.44 -9.44
N VAL A 332 -19.97 -14.22 -10.38
CA VAL A 332 -21.32 -14.82 -10.34
C VAL A 332 -21.34 -16.00 -9.38
#